data_AF-A0A383WMF7-F1
#
_entry.id   AF-A0A383WMF7-F1
#
_cell.length_a   1.000
_cell.length_b   1.000
_cell.length_c   1.000
_cell.angle_alpha   90.00
_cell.angle_beta   90.00
_cell.angle_gamma   90.00
#
_symmetry.space_group_name_H-M   'P 1'
#
loop_
_entity.id
_entity.type
_entity.pdbx_description
1 polymer ?
#
loop_
_entity_poly.entity_id
_entity_poly.type
_entity_poly.pdbx_seq_one_letter_code
_entity_poly.pdbx_strand_id
1 'polypeptide(L)'
;MAQHLSISVADMEAHYCQPYSGVQGWRLLQSKLVDAPQQQQQPQQQQQLQQQQQQQQQVCVFLNEDRSCGVYPVRPLQCSTYPWWPELMLQRNWAAEREVMCEGLDHPDAEPLDRWHAAQQLQAATQHTLALEAAKPRGWDAEEQLYSE
;
A
#
# COMPACT_ATOMS: atom_id res chain seq x y z
N MET A 1 -0.05 9.35 9.85
CA MET A 1 -1.12 8.35 10.11
C MET A 1 -1.48 8.28 11.59
N ALA A 2 -0.58 7.93 12.52
CA ALA A 2 -0.86 7.90 13.97
C ALA A 2 -1.55 9.18 14.50
N GLN A 3 -0.99 10.35 14.19
CA GLN A 3 -1.58 11.64 14.56
C GLN A 3 -3.00 11.83 14.01
N HIS A 4 -3.25 11.40 12.77
CA HIS A 4 -4.55 11.51 12.11
C HIS A 4 -5.60 10.60 12.75
N LEU A 5 -5.17 9.43 13.22
CA LEU A 5 -6.00 8.48 13.95
C LEU A 5 -6.13 8.82 15.44
N SER A 6 -5.48 9.89 15.92
CA SER A 6 -5.45 10.28 17.34
C SER A 6 -4.96 9.16 18.28
N ILE A 7 -4.03 8.33 17.80
CA ILE A 7 -3.38 7.26 18.58
C ILE A 7 -1.88 7.54 18.73
N SER A 8 -1.23 6.86 19.67
CA SER A 8 0.23 6.94 19.78
C SER A 8 0.92 6.24 18.61
N VAL A 9 2.17 6.59 18.32
CA VAL A 9 2.98 5.88 17.31
C VAL A 9 3.17 4.41 17.70
N ALA A 10 3.37 4.13 18.99
CA ALA A 10 3.50 2.76 19.49
C ALA A 10 2.23 1.94 19.24
N ASP A 11 1.05 2.52 19.49
CA ASP A 11 -0.22 1.85 19.21
C ASP A 11 -0.42 1.66 17.70
N MET A 12 -0.03 2.65 16.88
CA MET A 12 -0.10 2.53 15.42
C MET A 12 0.76 1.37 14.91
N GLU A 13 1.99 1.27 15.40
CA GLU A 13 2.93 0.19 15.05
C GLU A 13 2.39 -1.17 15.48
N ALA A 14 1.89 -1.28 16.71
CA ALA A 14 1.36 -2.53 17.25
C ALA A 14 0.11 -3.02 16.50
N HIS A 15 -0.76 -2.10 16.05
CA HIS A 15 -2.04 -2.44 15.46
C HIS A 15 -2.03 -2.51 13.93
N TYR A 16 -1.22 -1.70 13.25
CA TYR A 16 -1.30 -1.52 11.80
C TYR A 16 0.00 -1.82 11.05
N CYS A 17 1.15 -1.88 11.73
CA CYS A 17 2.40 -2.26 11.07
C CYS A 17 2.61 -3.77 11.19
N GLN A 18 2.63 -4.45 10.05
CA GLN A 18 3.12 -5.82 9.97
C GLN A 18 4.57 -5.80 9.46
N PRO A 19 5.47 -6.65 9.98
CA PRO A 19 6.77 -6.83 9.36
C PRO A 19 6.58 -7.33 7.93
N TYR A 20 7.05 -6.55 6.95
CA TYR A 20 6.89 -6.81 5.51
C TYR A 20 7.48 -8.16 5.07
N SER A 21 8.34 -8.76 5.89
CA SER A 21 8.79 -10.13 5.75
C SER A 21 8.90 -10.76 7.12
N GLY A 22 7.92 -11.58 7.55
CA GLY A 22 8.02 -12.42 8.77
C GLY A 22 9.20 -13.43 8.78
N VAL A 23 10.22 -13.19 7.97
CA VAL A 23 11.43 -13.97 7.77
C VAL A 23 12.61 -13.13 8.27
N GLN A 24 13.31 -13.58 9.32
CA GLN A 24 14.74 -13.23 9.44
C GLN A 24 15.43 -13.92 8.26
N GLY A 25 15.64 -13.18 7.16
CA GLY A 25 15.91 -13.66 5.79
C GLY A 25 17.08 -14.64 5.56
N TRP A 26 17.79 -15.09 6.59
CA TRP A 26 18.85 -16.11 6.47
C TRP A 26 18.72 -17.28 7.46
N ARG A 27 17.80 -17.23 8.43
CA ARG A 27 17.67 -18.24 9.50
C ARG A 27 16.61 -19.31 9.25
N LEU A 28 15.71 -19.09 8.29
CA LEU A 28 14.55 -19.96 8.03
C LEU A 28 14.81 -21.08 7.01
N LEU A 29 16.07 -21.30 6.61
CA LEU A 29 16.48 -22.47 5.84
C LEU A 29 16.93 -23.66 6.71
N GLN A 30 17.03 -23.51 8.04
CA GLN A 30 17.49 -24.60 8.93
C GLN A 30 16.42 -25.15 9.88
N SER A 31 15.27 -24.50 10.07
CA SER A 31 14.26 -24.93 11.04
C SER A 31 13.01 -25.59 10.44
N LYS A 32 12.99 -25.85 9.12
CA LYS A 32 12.09 -26.89 8.61
C LYS A 32 12.69 -28.22 9.02
N LEU A 33 12.29 -28.73 10.18
CA LEU A 33 12.30 -30.14 10.62
C LEU A 33 12.11 -30.15 12.15
N VAL A 34 10.95 -29.70 12.64
CA VAL A 34 10.46 -30.19 13.93
C VAL A 34 8.95 -30.32 13.90
N ASP A 35 8.51 -31.56 14.04
CA ASP A 35 7.14 -32.04 13.98
C ASP A 35 6.24 -31.35 15.03
N ALA A 36 5.22 -30.63 14.57
CA ALA A 36 4.14 -30.17 15.44
C ALA A 36 3.07 -31.27 15.53
N PRO A 37 2.69 -31.74 16.74
CA PRO A 37 1.69 -32.78 16.89
C PRO A 37 0.31 -32.25 16.51
N GLN A 38 -0.35 -32.92 15.56
CA GLN A 38 -1.73 -32.63 15.17
C GLN A 38 -2.69 -33.05 16.29
N GLN A 39 -3.12 -32.10 17.11
CA GLN A 39 -4.25 -32.30 18.01
C GLN A 39 -5.55 -32.26 17.22
N GLN A 40 -6.20 -33.41 17.09
CA GLN A 40 -7.53 -33.58 16.50
C GLN A 40 -8.59 -32.85 17.34
N GLN A 41 -8.95 -31.64 16.94
CA GLN A 41 -10.10 -30.91 17.49
C GLN A 41 -11.37 -31.28 16.72
N GLN A 42 -12.46 -31.49 17.45
CA GLN A 42 -13.73 -32.01 16.92
C GLN A 42 -14.36 -31.04 15.89
N PRO A 43 -14.99 -31.54 14.81
CA PRO A 43 -15.49 -30.73 13.70
C PRO A 43 -16.53 -29.66 14.09
N GLN A 44 -17.24 -29.85 15.21
CA GLN A 44 -18.22 -28.89 15.72
C GLN A 44 -17.56 -27.65 16.35
N GLN A 45 -16.41 -27.79 16.99
CA GLN A 45 -15.63 -26.66 17.52
C GLN A 45 -15.05 -25.80 16.39
N GLN A 46 -14.61 -26.43 15.29
CA GLN A 46 -14.14 -25.72 14.10
C GLN A 46 -15.26 -24.92 13.43
N GLN A 47 -16.48 -25.48 13.33
CA GLN A 47 -17.63 -24.75 12.78
C GLN A 47 -18.05 -23.55 13.65
N GLN A 48 -18.03 -23.68 14.98
CA GLN A 48 -18.37 -22.57 15.88
C GLN A 48 -17.33 -21.45 15.83
N LEU A 49 -16.03 -21.79 15.76
CA LEU A 49 -14.96 -20.81 15.57
C LEU A 49 -15.08 -20.09 14.22
N GLN A 50 -15.42 -20.80 13.15
CA GLN A 50 -15.66 -20.19 11.82
C GLN A 50 -16.86 -19.25 11.83
N GLN A 51 -17.97 -19.62 12.49
CA GLN A 51 -19.16 -18.76 12.60
C GLN A 51 -18.89 -17.51 13.46
N GLN A 52 -18.11 -17.63 14.54
CA GLN A 52 -17.71 -16.46 15.34
C GLN A 52 -16.76 -15.53 14.58
N GLN A 53 -15.83 -16.07 13.78
CA GLN A 53 -14.93 -15.28 12.94
C GLN A 53 -15.66 -14.55 11.81
N GLN A 54 -16.77 -15.09 11.31
CA GLN A 54 -17.61 -14.44 10.29
C GLN A 54 -18.43 -13.27 10.85
N GLN A 55 -18.79 -13.29 12.14
CA GLN A 55 -19.60 -12.24 12.76
C GLN A 55 -18.81 -11.01 13.22
N GLN A 56 -17.47 -11.05 13.24
CA GLN A 56 -16.62 -9.97 13.78
C GLN A 56 -15.72 -9.28 12.75
N GLN A 57 -15.84 -9.58 11.46
CA GLN A 57 -15.01 -8.89 10.46
C GLN A 57 -15.64 -7.56 10.06
N GLN A 58 -15.32 -6.50 10.80
CA GLN A 58 -15.28 -5.19 10.17
C GLN A 58 -14.27 -5.28 9.01
N VAL A 59 -14.80 -5.21 7.79
CA VAL A 59 -14.11 -5.49 6.51
C VAL A 59 -12.86 -4.61 6.31
N CYS A 60 -12.78 -3.45 6.98
CA CYS A 60 -11.58 -2.62 7.09
C CYS A 60 -11.69 -1.70 8.30
N VAL A 61 -10.63 -1.62 9.11
CA VAL A 61 -10.53 -0.76 10.32
C VAL A 61 -10.50 0.75 10.03
N PHE A 62 -10.27 1.13 8.77
CA PHE A 62 -10.29 2.53 8.33
C PHE A 62 -11.59 2.89 7.59
N LEU A 63 -12.55 1.97 7.48
CA LEU A 63 -13.81 2.24 6.81
C LEU A 63 -14.73 3.01 7.76
N ASN A 64 -15.09 4.23 7.37
CA ASN A 64 -16.06 5.06 8.08
C ASN A 64 -17.49 4.58 7.80
N GLU A 65 -18.45 5.01 8.62
CA GLU A 65 -19.88 4.67 8.48
C GLU A 65 -20.49 5.14 7.15
N ASP A 66 -19.98 6.25 6.59
CA ASP A 66 -20.39 6.79 5.29
C ASP A 66 -19.77 6.05 4.09
N ARG A 67 -19.05 4.96 4.34
CA ARG A 67 -18.28 4.16 3.37
C ARG A 67 -17.07 4.88 2.78
N SER A 68 -16.59 5.96 3.41
CA SER A 68 -15.32 6.59 3.05
C SER A 68 -14.13 5.94 3.77
N CYS A 69 -12.93 6.13 3.22
CA CYS A 69 -11.69 5.70 3.87
C CYS A 69 -11.20 6.80 4.82
N GLY A 70 -11.18 6.53 6.12
CA GLY A 70 -10.78 7.47 7.17
C GLY A 70 -9.33 7.93 7.07
N VAL A 71 -8.46 7.17 6.41
CA VAL A 71 -7.04 7.53 6.20
C VAL A 71 -6.75 8.07 4.81
N TYR A 72 -7.78 8.32 3.99
CA TYR A 72 -7.65 8.92 2.67
C TYR A 72 -6.84 10.23 2.68
N PRO A 73 -7.00 11.16 3.65
CA PRO A 73 -6.24 12.42 3.67
C PRO A 73 -4.74 12.27 3.94
N VAL A 74 -4.29 11.13 4.48
CA VAL A 74 -2.89 10.89 4.87
C VAL A 74 -2.17 9.91 3.95
N ARG A 75 -2.63 9.78 2.71
CA ARG A 75 -1.92 9.03 1.68
C ARG A 75 -0.49 9.54 1.50
N PRO A 76 0.49 8.66 1.22
CA PRO A 76 1.83 9.09 0.83
C PRO A 76 1.79 10.03 -0.37
N LEU A 77 2.83 10.86 -0.50
CA LEU A 77 2.88 11.89 -1.54
C LEU A 77 2.61 11.32 -2.93
N GLN A 78 3.29 10.23 -3.31
CA GLN A 78 3.07 9.51 -4.56
C GLN A 78 1.59 9.16 -4.79
N CYS A 79 0.93 8.52 -3.80
CA CYS A 79 -0.49 8.14 -3.92
C CYS A 79 -1.44 9.34 -3.85
N SER A 80 -1.02 10.48 -3.29
CA SER A 80 -1.83 11.70 -3.20
C SER A 80 -1.77 12.54 -4.47
N THR A 81 -0.68 12.43 -5.24
CA THR A 81 -0.47 13.18 -6.49
C THR A 81 -0.85 12.39 -7.74
N TYR A 82 -1.36 11.16 -7.61
CA TYR A 82 -1.91 10.41 -8.73
C TYR A 82 -3.11 11.16 -9.35
N PRO A 83 -3.24 11.25 -10.69
CA PRO A 83 -2.39 10.66 -11.74
C PRO A 83 -1.31 11.61 -12.30
N TRP A 84 -1.00 12.70 -11.61
CA TRP A 84 -0.07 13.74 -12.10
C TRP A 84 1.39 13.39 -11.85
N TRP A 85 1.75 12.15 -12.11
CA TRP A 85 3.14 11.72 -12.02
C TRP A 85 3.91 12.13 -13.28
N PRO A 86 5.18 12.55 -13.17
CA PRO A 86 5.98 12.95 -14.33
C PRO A 86 6.03 11.90 -15.44
N GLU A 87 6.07 10.62 -15.06
CA GLU A 87 6.16 9.48 -15.97
C GLU A 87 4.87 9.30 -16.79
N LEU A 88 3.72 9.74 -16.26
CA LEU A 88 2.43 9.69 -16.95
C LEU A 88 2.22 10.86 -17.92
N MET A 89 3.08 11.88 -17.93
CA MET A 89 2.97 13.01 -18.86
C MET A 89 3.34 12.66 -20.30
N LEU A 90 3.90 11.47 -20.53
CA LEU A 90 4.11 10.92 -21.87
C LEU A 90 2.80 10.35 -22.41
N GLN A 91 2.39 10.79 -23.60
CA GLN A 91 1.12 10.40 -24.24
C GLN A 91 0.86 8.88 -24.23
N ARG A 92 1.88 8.08 -24.53
CA ARG A 92 1.77 6.61 -24.52
C ARG A 92 1.46 6.05 -23.12
N ASN A 93 2.06 6.63 -22.08
CA ASN A 93 1.91 6.17 -20.70
C ASN A 93 0.56 6.63 -20.16
N TRP A 94 0.14 7.87 -20.47
CA TRP A 94 -1.20 8.36 -20.18
C TRP A 94 -2.27 7.47 -20.80
N ALA A 95 -2.14 7.15 -22.09
CA ALA A 95 -3.08 6.28 -22.79
C ALA A 95 -3.15 4.88 -22.15
N ALA A 96 -2.00 4.27 -21.85
CA ALA A 96 -1.96 2.96 -21.20
C ALA A 96 -2.58 2.99 -19.80
N GLU A 97 -2.28 4.01 -19.00
CA GLU A 97 -2.84 4.16 -17.65
C GLU A 97 -4.36 4.29 -17.69
N ARG A 98 -4.86 5.17 -18.58
CA ARG A 98 -6.28 5.47 -18.81
C ARG A 98 -7.08 4.29 -19.34
N GLU A 99 -6.50 3.49 -20.22
CA GLU A 99 -7.20 2.40 -20.91
C GLU A 99 -7.07 1.05 -20.20
N VAL A 100 -5.97 0.82 -19.46
CA VAL A 100 -5.64 -0.50 -18.91
C VAL A 100 -5.59 -0.50 -17.38
N MET A 101 -5.09 0.57 -16.75
CA MET A 101 -4.75 0.55 -15.32
C MET A 101 -5.84 1.14 -14.43
N CYS A 102 -6.44 2.27 -14.82
CA CYS A 102 -7.39 2.98 -13.97
C CYS A 102 -8.64 3.41 -14.73
N GLU A 103 -9.76 2.76 -14.40
CA GLU A 103 -11.10 3.04 -14.91
C GLU A 103 -11.61 4.44 -14.55
N GLY A 104 -11.00 5.09 -13.55
CA GLY A 104 -11.44 6.38 -13.01
C GLY A 104 -10.91 7.61 -13.76
N LEU A 105 -9.93 7.47 -14.65
CA LEU A 105 -9.25 8.63 -15.27
C LEU A 105 -10.15 9.44 -16.21
N ASP A 106 -11.04 8.78 -16.92
CA ASP A 106 -12.01 9.39 -17.85
C ASP A 106 -13.46 9.08 -17.44
N HIS A 107 -13.72 8.92 -16.15
CA HIS A 107 -15.05 8.57 -15.68
C HIS A 107 -16.07 9.65 -16.08
N PRO A 108 -17.25 9.30 -16.63
CA PRO A 108 -18.23 10.29 -17.09
C PRO A 108 -18.73 11.23 -15.99
N ASP A 109 -18.72 10.76 -14.74
CA ASP A 109 -19.11 11.55 -13.56
C ASP A 109 -17.94 12.33 -12.94
N ALA A 110 -16.77 12.40 -13.60
CA ALA A 110 -15.64 13.16 -13.10
C ALA A 110 -15.89 14.67 -13.21
N GLU A 111 -15.49 15.40 -12.17
CA GLU A 111 -15.52 16.86 -12.18
C GLU A 111 -14.57 17.42 -13.26
N PRO A 112 -14.87 18.61 -13.82
CA PRO A 112 -13.98 19.26 -14.78
C PRO A 112 -12.57 19.44 -14.22
N LEU A 113 -11.56 19.20 -15.06
CA LEU A 113 -10.16 19.31 -14.68
C LEU A 113 -9.80 20.73 -14.21
N ASP A 114 -9.47 20.87 -12.93
CA ASP A 114 -8.76 22.04 -12.41
C ASP A 114 -7.28 21.95 -12.80
N ARG A 115 -6.91 22.71 -13.83
CA ARG A 115 -5.55 22.75 -14.37
C ARG A 115 -4.53 23.28 -13.37
N TRP A 116 -4.92 24.20 -12.49
CA TRP A 116 -4.00 24.77 -11.52
C TRP A 116 -3.68 23.75 -10.42
N HIS A 117 -4.71 23.10 -9.90
CA HIS A 117 -4.53 22.04 -8.91
C HIS A 117 -3.72 20.87 -9.49
N ALA A 118 -4.00 20.45 -10.72
CA ALA A 118 -3.25 19.43 -11.43
C ALA A 118 -1.76 19.82 -11.61
N ALA A 119 -1.48 21.07 -11.98
CA ALA A 119 -0.10 21.56 -12.12
C ALA A 119 0.65 21.55 -10.79
N GLN A 120 -0.01 21.91 -9.68
CA GLN A 120 0.58 21.83 -8.34
C GLN A 120 0.91 20.39 -7.94
N GLN A 121 0.00 19.45 -8.21
CA GLN A 121 0.22 18.02 -7.95
C GLN A 121 1.37 17.47 -8.79
N LEU A 122 1.46 17.84 -10.07
CA LEU A 122 2.59 17.49 -10.94
C LEU A 122 3.91 18.03 -10.41
N GLN A 123 3.94 19.29 -9.98
CA GLN A 123 5.13 19.91 -9.40
C GLN A 123 5.60 19.16 -8.15
N ALA A 124 4.66 18.85 -7.24
CA ALA A 124 4.97 18.12 -6.01
C ALA A 124 5.50 16.70 -6.30
N ALA A 125 4.88 15.98 -7.25
CA ALA A 125 5.34 14.67 -7.69
C ALA A 125 6.75 14.73 -8.30
N THR A 126 7.01 15.72 -9.15
CA THR A 126 8.32 15.94 -9.78
C THR A 126 9.41 16.19 -8.74
N GLN A 127 9.14 17.07 -7.77
CA GLN A 127 10.08 17.37 -6.68
C GLN A 127 10.37 16.12 -5.85
N HIS A 128 9.36 15.28 -5.60
CA HIS A 128 9.55 14.01 -4.89
C HIS A 128 10.49 13.06 -5.65
N THR A 129 10.26 12.86 -6.95
CA THR A 129 11.11 11.99 -7.79
C THR A 129 12.55 12.50 -7.82
N LEU A 130 12.75 13.80 -8.04
CA LEU A 130 14.10 14.40 -8.04
C LEU A 130 14.80 14.26 -6.68
N ALA A 131 14.06 14.40 -5.58
CA ALA A 131 14.62 14.22 -4.24
C ALA A 131 15.05 12.77 -4.00
N LEU A 132 14.24 11.79 -4.44
CA LEU A 132 14.61 10.37 -4.37
C LEU A 132 15.85 10.06 -5.22
N GLU A 133 15.94 10.62 -6.42
CA GLU A 133 17.10 10.46 -7.30
C GLU A 133 18.36 11.08 -6.69
N ALA A 134 18.26 12.29 -6.14
CA ALA A 134 19.38 12.96 -5.48
C ALA A 134 19.85 12.22 -4.21
N ALA A 135 18.94 11.50 -3.53
CA ALA A 135 19.25 10.71 -2.35
C ALA A 135 19.89 9.34 -2.68
N LYS A 136 19.86 8.90 -3.94
CA LYS A 136 20.54 7.65 -4.35
C LYS A 136 22.06 7.82 -4.15
N PRO A 137 22.73 6.90 -3.42
CA PRO A 137 24.17 6.99 -3.24
C PRO A 137 24.89 6.79 -4.58
N ARG A 138 26.06 7.43 -4.73
CA ARG A 138 26.90 7.29 -5.92
C ARG A 138 27.31 5.83 -6.10
N GLY A 139 26.99 5.24 -7.26
CA GLY A 139 27.22 3.83 -7.57
C GLY A 139 26.00 2.92 -7.33
N TRP A 140 24.82 3.46 -7.03
CA TRP A 140 23.58 2.69 -7.06
C TRP A 140 23.15 2.45 -8.53
N ASP A 141 23.74 1.44 -9.15
CA ASP A 141 23.24 0.89 -10.41
C ASP A 141 22.27 -0.25 -10.07
N ALA A 142 20.97 0.01 -10.22
CA ALA A 142 19.90 -0.94 -9.88
C ALA A 142 19.96 -2.26 -10.69
N GLU A 143 20.74 -2.28 -11.78
CA GLU A 143 20.90 -3.42 -12.68
C GLU A 143 22.00 -4.40 -12.20
N GLU A 144 22.95 -3.97 -11.37
CA GLU A 144 24.13 -4.77 -11.00
C GLU A 144 23.89 -5.72 -9.81
N GLN A 145 22.82 -5.51 -9.02
CA GLN A 145 22.50 -6.36 -7.85
C GLN A 145 21.41 -7.41 -8.11
N LEU A 146 20.67 -7.35 -9.22
CA LEU A 146 19.58 -8.30 -9.47
C LEU A 146 20.03 -9.62 -10.12
N TYR A 147 21.29 -9.69 -10.56
CA TYR A 147 21.88 -10.85 -11.26
C TYR A 147 23.18 -11.36 -10.63
N SER A 148 23.54 -10.87 -9.44
CA SER A 148 24.78 -11.27 -8.75
C SER A 148 24.51 -12.16 -7.53
N GLU A 149 23.76 -13.25 -7.71
CA GLU A 149 23.79 -14.46 -6.86
C GLU A 149 23.52 -15.71 -7.69
#